data_AF-A0A9P7FYS1-F1
#
_entry.id   AF-A0A9P7FYS1-F1
#
_cell.length_a   1.000
_cell.length_b   1.000
_cell.length_c   1.000
_cell.angle_alpha   90.00
_cell.angle_beta   90.00
_cell.angle_gamma   90.00
#
_symmetry.space_group_name_H-M   'P 1'
#
loop_
_entity.id
_entity.type
_entity.pdbx_description
1 polymer ?
#
loop_
_entity_poly.entity_id
_entity_poly.type
_entity_poly.pdbx_seq_one_letter_code
_entity_poly.pdbx_strand_id
1 'polypeptide(L)' 'ATPHVAGLIAYLIGKNGNSSPAAITVLLKALSVKGVISGIRAYLFLRSAARRPLTA' A
#
# COMPACT_ATOMS: atom_id res chain seq x y z
N ALA A 1 -12.94 -9.39 4.92
CA ALA A 1 -11.66 -8.65 4.90
C ALA A 1 -11.69 -7.40 5.78
N THR A 2 -12.59 -6.44 5.55
CA THR A 2 -12.71 -5.20 6.35
C THR A 2 -12.80 -5.39 7.87
N PRO A 3 -13.61 -6.32 8.43
CA PRO A 3 -13.64 -6.52 9.87
C PRO A 3 -12.32 -7.04 10.45
N HIS A 4 -11.51 -7.76 9.67
CA HIS A 4 -10.20 -8.23 10.12
C HIS A 4 -9.21 -7.07 10.24
N VAL A 5 -9.24 -6.13 9.28
CA VAL A 5 -8.43 -4.91 9.34
C VAL A 5 -8.85 -4.02 10.51
N ALA A 6 -10.16 -3.86 10.73
CA ALA A 6 -10.68 -3.09 11.87
C ALA A 6 -10.27 -3.70 13.22
N GLY A 7 -10.38 -5.02 13.37
CA GLY A 7 -9.92 -5.74 14.57
C GLY A 7 -8.43 -5.60 14.80
N LEU A 8 -7.61 -5.66 13.74
CA LEU A 8 -6.16 -5.44 13.84
C LEU A 8 -5.84 -4.00 14.27
N ILE A 9 -6.56 -2.99 13.74
CA ILE A 9 -6.39 -1.60 14.18
C ILE A 9 -6.74 -1.46 15.66
N ALA A 10 -7.87 -2.03 16.11
CA ALA A 10 -8.26 -2.00 17.52
C ALA A 10 -7.21 -2.67 18.42
N TYR A 11 -6.66 -3.81 17.99
CA TYR A 11 -5.55 -4.48 18.69
C TYR A 11 -4.30 -3.60 18.80
N LEU A 12 -3.90 -2.94 17.71
CA LEU A 12 -2.73 -2.07 17.69
C LEU A 12 -2.92 -0.84 18.58
N ILE A 13 -4.11 -0.24 18.62
CA ILE A 13 -4.43 0.85 19.54
C ILE A 13 -4.34 0.37 20.99
N GLY A 14 -4.90 -0.81 21.30
CA GLY A 14 -4.84 -1.39 22.64
C GLY A 14 -3.41 -1.74 23.10
N LYS A 15 -2.54 -2.16 22.16
CA LYS A 15 -1.16 -2.57 22.46
C LYS A 15 -0.18 -1.40 22.53
N ASN A 16 -0.25 -0.49 21.57
CA ASN A 16 0.77 0.55 21.35
C ASN A 16 0.30 1.95 21.76
N GLY A 17 -0.97 2.09 22.17
CA GLY A 17 -1.62 3.38 22.35
C GLY A 17 -2.17 3.93 21.03
N ASN A 18 -3.02 4.95 21.15
CA ASN A 18 -3.64 5.57 19.98
C ASN A 18 -2.62 6.37 19.16
N SER A 19 -2.89 6.54 17.87
CA SER A 19 -2.06 7.29 16.94
C SER A 19 -2.93 7.93 15.86
N SER A 20 -2.37 8.86 15.09
CA SER A 20 -3.12 9.47 13.99
C SER A 20 -3.52 8.41 12.94
N PRO A 21 -4.65 8.60 12.23
CA PRO A 21 -5.08 7.66 11.18
C PRO A 21 -4.00 7.41 10.10
N ALA A 22 -3.23 8.45 9.78
CA ALA A 22 -2.11 8.35 8.83
C ALA A 22 -0.99 7.45 9.37
N ALA A 23 -0.60 7.62 10.64
CA ALA A 23 0.44 6.81 11.26
C ALA A 23 0.03 5.33 11.36
N ILE A 24 -1.22 5.05 11.75
CA ILE A 24 -1.77 3.68 11.79
C ILE A 24 -1.77 3.05 10.40
N THR A 25 -2.11 3.83 9.36
CA THR A 25 -2.09 3.34 7.97
C THR A 25 -0.67 2.95 7.52
N VAL A 26 0.34 3.75 7.86
CA VAL A 26 1.74 3.45 7.54
C VAL A 26 2.19 2.19 8.27
N LEU A 27 1.92 2.10 9.58
CA LEU A 27 2.24 0.94 10.40
C LEU A 27 1.59 -0.35 9.84
N LEU A 28 0.29 -0.30 9.52
CA LEU A 28 -0.45 -1.43 8.95
C LEU A 28 0.19 -1.93 7.65
N LYS A 29 0.59 -1.01 6.76
CA LYS A 29 1.29 -1.35 5.51
C LYS A 29 2.70 -1.89 5.73
N ALA A 30 3.38 -1.45 6.80
CA ALA A 30 4.71 -1.95 7.16
C ALA A 30 4.64 -3.38 7.71
N LEU A 31 3.62 -3.70 8.51
CA LEU A 31 3.42 -5.02 9.12
C LEU A 31 2.85 -6.07 8.15
N SER A 32 2.26 -5.66 7.03
CA SER A 32 1.65 -6.61 6.08
C SER A 32 2.68 -7.51 5.39
N VAL A 33 2.34 -8.78 5.20
CA VAL A 33 3.13 -9.72 4.41
C VAL A 33 3.09 -9.33 2.93
N LYS A 34 4.26 -9.26 2.29
CA LYS A 34 4.42 -8.85 0.88
C LYS A 34 4.69 -10.06 -0.01
N GLY A 35 4.34 -9.94 -1.29
CA GLY A 35 4.68 -10.95 -2.32
C GLY A 35 3.85 -12.24 -2.29
N VAL A 36 2.80 -12.33 -1.46
CA VAL A 36 2.00 -13.55 -1.28
C VAL A 36 0.72 -13.61 -2.13
N ILE A 37 0.35 -12.52 -2.79
CA ILE A 37 -0.87 -12.45 -3.61
C ILE A 37 -0.48 -12.54 -5.08
N SER A 38 -0.93 -13.60 -5.76
CA SER A 38 -0.83 -13.74 -7.22
C SER A 38 -1.93 -12.96 -7.95
N GLY A 39 -1.66 -12.50 -9.17
CA GLY A 39 -2.66 -11.84 -10.02
C GLY A 39 -2.96 -10.38 -9.71
N ILE A 40 -2.26 -9.76 -8.73
CA ILE A 40 -2.31 -8.31 -8.52
C ILE A 40 -1.46 -7.61 -9.58
N ARG A 41 -2.07 -6.66 -10.29
CA ARG A 41 -1.39 -5.83 -11.29
C ARG A 41 -0.47 -4.84 -10.56
N ALA A 42 0.84 -4.95 -10.78
CA ALA A 42 1.76 -3.88 -10.41
C ALA A 42 1.52 -2.71 -11.38
N TYR A 43 1.12 -1.54 -10.87
CA TYR A 43 1.09 -0.33 -11.67
C TYR A 43 2.53 0.14 -11.91
N LEU A 44 3.16 -0.36 -12.97
CA LEU A 44 4.32 0.30 -13.56
C LEU A 44 3.80 1.49 -14.35
N PHE A 45 3.99 2.70 -13.83
CA PHE A 45 3.74 3.93 -14.58
C PHE A 45 4.79 4.03 -15.71
N LEU A 46 4.50 3.40 -16.84
CA LEU A 46 5.28 3.57 -18.07
C LEU A 46 5.05 5.00 -18.57
N ARG A 47 5.94 5.92 -18.18
CA ARG A 47 5.99 7.25 -18.78
C ARG A 47 6.50 7.10 -20.21
N SER A 48 5.64 7.47 -21.13
CA SER A 48 5.82 7.52 -22.58
C SER A 48 7.13 8.20 -22.99
N ALA A 49 8.15 7.40 -23.30
CA ALA A 49 9.41 7.85 -23.88
C ALA A 49 9.57 7.26 -25.29
N ALA A 50 8.77 7.75 -26.24
CA ALA A 50 9.00 7.53 -27.66
C ALA A 50 8.34 8.64 -28.49
N ARG A 51 8.72 9.91 -28.23
CA ARG A 51 8.61 10.93 -29.28
C ARG A 51 9.59 10.53 -30.37
N ARG A 52 9.07 10.07 -31.51
CA ARG A 52 9.86 9.86 -32.73
C ARG A 52 10.54 11.19 -33.10
N PRO A 53 11.84 11.18 -33.48
CA PRO A 53 12.47 12.38 -34.00
C PRO A 53 11.80 12.76 -35.33
N LEU A 54 11.39 14.02 -35.45
CA LEU A 54 11.03 14.62 -36.74
C LEU A 54 12.29 14.53 -37.60
N THR A 55 12.22 13.74 -38.66
CA THR A 55 13.21 13.74 -39.73
C THR A 55 13.14 15.09 -40.45
N ALA A 56 14.33 15.55 -40.87
CA ALA A 56 14.67 16.89 -41.34
C ALA A 56 13.77 17.46 -42.43
#